data_AF-X1D3V9-F1
#
_entry.id   AF-X1D3V9-F1
#
_cell.length_a   1.000
_cell.length_b   1.000
_cell.length_c   1.000
_cell.angle_alpha   90.00
_cell.angle_beta   90.00
_cell.angle_gamma   90.00
#
_symmetry.space_group_name_H-M   'P 1'
#
loop_
_entity.id
_entity.type
_entity.pdbx_description
1 polymer ?
#
loop_
_entity_poly.entity_id
_entity_poly.type
_entity_poly.pdbx_seq_one_letter_code
_entity_poly.pdbx_strand_id
1 'polypeptide(L)'
;LDSSRMYFIDDNGMKIDAIRTKIQEWKDSKIISDDEFYILLTSLIEAIPYVANISGNYAAYLKHWDPRALKPIRLQVPDIPKSKRDNKVFKENANNLIKKIYS
;
A
#
# COMPACT_ATOMS: atom_id res chain seq x y z
N LEU A 1 11.74 -23.10 -15.36
CA LEU A 1 12.63 -22.24 -14.53
C LEU A 1 11.69 -21.56 -13.54
N ASP A 2 10.94 -22.32 -12.74
CA ASP A 2 9.68 -21.79 -12.20
C ASP A 2 9.52 -22.17 -10.74
N SER A 3 10.29 -21.49 -9.90
CA SER A 3 9.93 -21.36 -8.50
C SER A 3 8.86 -20.29 -8.39
N SER A 4 7.76 -20.59 -7.71
CA SER A 4 6.74 -19.59 -7.38
C SER A 4 7.38 -18.42 -6.65
N ARG A 5 6.95 -17.19 -6.96
CA ARG A 5 7.50 -15.98 -6.34
C ARG A 5 7.06 -15.92 -4.89
N MET A 6 8.01 -15.90 -3.97
CA MET A 6 7.76 -15.92 -2.54
C MET A 6 7.62 -14.49 -2.01
N TYR A 7 6.63 -13.71 -2.46
CA TYR A 7 6.41 -12.35 -1.94
C TYR A 7 5.64 -12.36 -0.63
N PHE A 8 4.60 -13.19 -0.56
CA PHE A 8 3.71 -13.35 0.58
C PHE A 8 3.38 -14.82 0.72
N ILE A 9 3.11 -15.26 1.94
CA ILE A 9 2.39 -16.51 2.15
C ILE A 9 0.94 -16.37 1.66
N ASP A 10 0.32 -17.47 1.28
CA ASP A 10 -1.02 -17.48 0.69
C ASP A 10 -2.04 -16.72 1.56
N ASP A 11 -2.05 -16.95 2.87
CA ASP A 11 -2.96 -16.29 3.81
C ASP A 11 -2.81 -14.76 3.80
N ASN A 12 -1.58 -14.25 3.77
CA ASN A 12 -1.34 -12.80 3.70
C ASN A 12 -1.69 -12.24 2.32
N GLY A 13 -1.35 -12.94 1.24
CA GLY A 13 -1.71 -12.53 -0.11
C GLY A 13 -3.23 -12.42 -0.29
N MET A 14 -3.98 -13.43 0.14
CA MET A 14 -5.45 -13.44 0.11
C MET A 14 -6.05 -12.31 0.93
N LYS A 15 -5.52 -12.05 2.13
CA LYS A 15 -6.00 -10.94 2.97
C LYS A 15 -5.73 -9.58 2.35
N ILE A 16 -4.54 -9.35 1.80
CA ILE A 16 -4.20 -8.10 1.12
C ILE A 16 -5.16 -7.84 -0.03
N ASP A 17 -5.41 -8.85 -0.86
CA ASP A 17 -6.32 -8.76 -1.99
C ASP A 17 -7.77 -8.48 -1.55
N ALA A 18 -8.26 -9.23 -0.55
CA ALA A 18 -9.60 -9.05 0.00
C ALA A 18 -9.79 -7.65 0.61
N ILE A 19 -8.83 -7.17 1.41
CA ILE A 19 -8.86 -5.84 2.02
C ILE A 19 -8.87 -4.76 0.93
N ARG A 20 -7.96 -4.87 -0.06
CA ARG A 20 -7.86 -3.88 -1.14
C ARG A 20 -9.14 -3.80 -1.96
N THR A 21 -9.71 -4.95 -2.29
CA THR A 21 -10.99 -5.06 -3.01
C THR A 21 -12.11 -4.44 -2.18
N LYS A 22 -12.16 -4.73 -0.87
CA LYS A 22 -13.20 -4.20 0.00
C LYS A 22 -13.15 -2.68 0.15
N ILE A 23 -11.95 -2.12 0.29
CA ILE A 23 -11.74 -0.66 0.31
C ILE A 23 -12.23 -0.03 -1.01
N GLN A 24 -12.03 -0.69 -2.15
CA GLN A 24 -12.55 -0.20 -3.44
C GLN A 24 -14.07 -0.22 -3.48
N GLU A 25 -14.68 -1.35 -3.10
CA GLU A 25 -16.13 -1.52 -3.08
C GLU A 25 -16.80 -0.45 -2.24
N TRP A 26 -16.25 -0.15 -1.06
CA TRP A 26 -16.78 0.90 -0.18
C TRP A 26 -16.69 2.29 -0.82
N LYS A 27 -15.59 2.59 -1.50
CA LYS A 27 -15.45 3.86 -2.23
C LYS A 27 -16.47 3.96 -3.36
N ASP A 28 -16.56 2.93 -4.20
CA ASP A 28 -17.43 2.93 -5.38
C ASP A 28 -18.91 2.97 -4.98
N SER A 29 -19.25 2.34 -3.85
CA SER A 29 -20.58 2.36 -3.24
C SER A 29 -20.87 3.64 -2.44
N LYS A 30 -19.93 4.58 -2.38
CA LYS A 30 -20.03 5.84 -1.60
C LYS A 30 -20.33 5.63 -0.11
N ILE A 31 -19.88 4.52 0.46
CA ILE A 31 -19.99 4.21 1.89
C ILE A 31 -18.95 5.00 2.69
N ILE A 32 -17.80 5.28 2.06
CA ILE A 32 -16.71 6.08 2.61
C ILE A 32 -16.42 7.28 1.69
N SER A 33 -15.91 8.35 2.27
CA SER A 33 -15.37 9.51 1.58
C SER A 33 -14.02 9.22 0.91
N ASP A 34 -13.56 10.13 0.04
CA ASP A 34 -12.23 10.04 -0.57
C ASP A 34 -11.12 10.07 0.49
N ASP A 35 -11.26 10.90 1.54
CA ASP A 35 -10.29 10.99 2.62
C ASP A 35 -10.18 9.68 3.41
N GLU A 36 -11.33 9.09 3.79
CA GLU A 36 -11.38 7.79 4.46
C GLU A 36 -10.80 6.68 3.59
N PHE A 37 -11.08 6.69 2.28
CA PHE A 37 -10.47 5.76 1.32
C PHE A 37 -8.94 5.85 1.34
N TYR A 38 -8.38 7.07 1.31
CA TYR A 38 -6.92 7.24 1.34
C TYR A 38 -6.31 6.87 2.70
N ILE A 39 -7.00 7.10 3.81
CA ILE A 39 -6.55 6.64 5.14
C ILE A 39 -6.49 5.11 5.19
N LEU A 40 -7.56 4.43 4.76
CA LEU A 40 -7.61 2.96 4.73
C LEU A 40 -6.56 2.36 3.80
N LEU A 41 -6.38 2.96 2.62
CA LEU A 41 -5.37 2.53 1.65
C LEU A 41 -3.95 2.73 2.19
N THR A 42 -3.69 3.85 2.88
CA THR A 42 -2.40 4.12 3.52
C THR A 42 -2.11 3.08 4.59
N SER A 43 -3.09 2.78 5.44
CA SER A 43 -2.99 1.72 6.47
C SER A 43 -2.59 0.37 5.89
N LEU A 44 -3.21 -0.01 4.76
CA LEU A 44 -2.84 -1.24 4.05
C LEU A 44 -1.41 -1.19 3.51
N ILE A 45 -1.05 -0.12 2.80
CA ILE A 45 0.28 0.02 2.18
C ILE A 45 1.40 -0.01 3.23
N GLU A 46 1.21 0.64 4.38
CA GLU A 46 2.18 0.67 5.47
C GLU A 46 2.35 -0.69 6.16
N ALA A 47 1.29 -1.51 6.20
CA ALA A 47 1.34 -2.84 6.80
C ALA A 47 2.08 -3.88 5.91
N ILE A 48 2.03 -3.73 4.58
CA ILE A 48 2.56 -4.72 3.63
C ILE A 48 4.06 -5.03 3.85
N PRO A 49 4.97 -4.05 4.00
CA PRO A 49 6.40 -4.33 4.20
C PRO A 49 6.72 -5.22 5.39
N TYR A 50 5.86 -5.22 6.43
CA TYR A 50 6.05 -6.04 7.62
C TYR A 50 5.63 -7.51 7.44
N VAL A 51 4.98 -7.83 6.33
CA VAL A 51 4.57 -9.19 5.95
C VAL A 51 5.09 -9.62 4.59
N ALA A 52 5.90 -8.79 3.92
CA ALA A 52 6.51 -9.06 2.63
C ALA A 52 7.87 -9.76 2.80
N ASN A 53 8.11 -10.78 1.99
CA ASN A 53 9.37 -11.51 1.95
C ASN A 53 10.35 -10.91 0.93
N ILE A 54 10.69 -9.63 1.15
CA ILE A 54 11.53 -8.82 0.25
C ILE A 54 12.72 -8.19 0.99
N SER A 55 13.80 -7.94 0.25
CA SER A 55 14.96 -7.16 0.71
C SER A 55 14.94 -5.76 0.09
N GLY A 56 14.23 -4.84 0.74
CA GLY A 56 14.19 -3.42 0.37
C GLY A 56 13.22 -3.07 -0.77
N ASN A 57 13.19 -3.85 -1.86
CA ASN A 57 12.25 -3.64 -2.96
C ASN A 57 11.65 -4.93 -3.50
N TYR A 58 10.57 -4.82 -4.28
CA TYR A 58 9.84 -5.97 -4.85
C TYR A 58 10.55 -6.66 -6.02
N ALA A 59 11.66 -6.12 -6.53
CA ALA A 59 12.48 -6.83 -7.51
C ALA A 59 13.36 -7.90 -6.85
N ALA A 60 13.55 -7.85 -5.52
CA ALA A 60 14.44 -8.73 -4.77
C ALA A 60 13.69 -9.46 -3.63
N TYR A 61 12.90 -10.48 -3.97
CA TYR A 61 12.31 -11.39 -2.97
C TYR A 61 13.31 -12.48 -2.53
N LEU A 62 13.17 -12.95 -1.29
CA LEU A 62 14.06 -13.97 -0.71
C LEU A 62 13.60 -15.38 -1.12
N LYS A 63 14.56 -16.28 -1.38
CA LYS A 63 14.28 -17.71 -1.67
C LYS A 63 13.96 -18.55 -0.43
N HIS A 64 14.02 -17.94 0.74
CA HIS A 64 13.60 -18.49 2.02
C HIS A 64 12.62 -17.48 2.65
N TRP A 65 11.79 -17.94 3.59
CA TRP A 65 10.86 -17.05 4.27
C TRP A 65 11.57 -16.19 5.33
N ASP A 66 11.43 -14.88 5.21
CA ASP A 66 11.68 -13.96 6.31
C ASP A 66 10.68 -14.24 7.45
N PRO A 67 11.12 -14.36 8.72
CA PRO A 67 10.22 -14.57 9.85
C PRO A 67 9.09 -13.54 9.98
N ARG A 68 9.29 -12.32 9.48
CA ARG A 68 8.26 -11.27 9.45
C ARG A 68 7.14 -11.60 8.47
N ALA A 69 7.47 -12.20 7.32
CA ALA A 69 6.49 -12.58 6.28
C ALA A 69 5.50 -13.67 6.73
N LEU A 70 5.86 -14.42 7.77
CA LEU A 70 5.01 -15.45 8.38
C LEU A 70 4.01 -14.89 9.40
N LYS A 71 4.14 -13.61 9.78
CA LYS A 71 3.19 -12.97 10.69
C LYS A 71 1.91 -12.60 9.92
N PRO A 72 0.73 -12.71 10.54
CA PRO A 72 -0.49 -12.24 9.91
C PRO A 72 -0.44 -10.72 9.71
N ILE A 73 -0.93 -10.24 8.57
CA ILE A 73 -1.09 -8.81 8.33
C ILE A 73 -2.02 -8.19 9.37
N ARG A 74 -1.62 -7.02 9.90
CA ARG A 74 -2.42 -6.22 10.82
C ARG A 74 -2.38 -4.77 10.36
N LEU A 75 -3.56 -4.20 10.17
CA LEU A 75 -3.73 -2.79 9.84
C LEU A 75 -3.57 -1.96 11.12
N GLN A 76 -2.96 -0.80 10.98
CA GLN A 76 -2.83 0.19 12.05
C GLN A 76 -3.33 1.54 11.54
N VAL A 77 -3.84 2.38 12.44
CA VAL A 77 -4.20 3.75 12.09
C VAL A 77 -2.92 4.47 11.66
N PRO A 78 -2.82 4.99 10.42
CA PRO A 78 -1.65 5.71 9.98
C PRO A 78 -1.41 6.95 10.83
N ASP A 79 -0.15 7.33 11.02
CA ASP A 79 0.17 8.63 11.59
C ASP A 79 -0.13 9.71 10.55
N ILE A 80 -0.97 10.68 10.91
CA ILE A 80 -1.36 11.79 10.04
C ILE A 80 -0.69 13.05 10.58
N PRO A 81 0.55 13.37 10.14
CA PRO A 81 1.26 14.52 10.64
C PRO A 81 0.52 15.80 10.23
N LYS A 82 0.30 16.69 11.20
CA LYS A 82 -0.25 18.02 10.93
C LYS A 82 0.73 18.82 10.09
N SER A 83 0.31 19.22 8.89
CA SER A 83 1.07 20.14 8.07
C SER A 83 0.84 21.58 8.53
N LYS A 84 1.90 22.40 8.47
CA LYS A 84 1.81 23.87 8.64
C LYS A 84 1.51 24.59 7.33
N ARG A 85 1.38 23.85 6.22
CA ARG A 85 1.17 24.36 4.87
C ARG A 85 0.06 23.58 4.19
N ASP A 86 -0.62 24.23 3.26
CA ASP A 86 -1.59 23.56 2.39
C ASP A 86 -0.86 22.64 1.42
N ASN A 87 -1.10 21.33 1.56
CA ASN A 87 -0.51 20.32 0.70
C ASN A 87 -1.40 20.13 -0.53
N LYS A 88 -0.78 20.03 -1.71
CA LYS A 88 -1.46 19.68 -2.96
C LYS A 88 -0.94 18.33 -3.46
N VAL A 89 -1.85 17.43 -3.82
CA VAL A 89 -1.55 16.10 -4.33
C VAL A 89 -1.88 16.05 -5.82
N PHE A 90 -0.94 15.55 -6.63
CA PHE A 90 -1.09 15.46 -8.08
C PHE A 90 -0.81 14.04 -8.55
N LYS A 91 -1.71 13.49 -9.37
CA LYS A 91 -1.54 12.19 -10.03
C LYS A 91 -1.35 12.41 -11.53
N GLU A 92 -0.13 12.78 -11.93
CA GLU A 92 0.23 12.94 -13.34
C GLU A 92 1.73 12.70 -13.59
N ASN A 93 2.15 12.72 -14.85
CA ASN A 93 3.57 12.60 -15.20
C ASN A 93 4.36 13.78 -14.62
N ALA A 94 5.43 13.49 -13.87
CA ALA A 94 6.25 14.51 -13.20
C ALA A 94 6.83 15.57 -14.16
N ASN A 95 7.22 15.17 -15.38
CA ASN A 95 7.76 16.10 -16.40
C ASN A 95 6.69 17.04 -16.96
N ASN A 96 5.41 16.66 -16.88
CA ASN A 96 4.29 17.53 -17.26
C ASN A 96 3.87 18.40 -16.07
N LEU A 97 3.84 17.83 -14.86
CA LEU A 97 3.49 18.54 -13.62
C LEU A 97 4.41 19.73 -13.37
N ILE A 98 5.73 19.52 -13.48
CA ILE A 98 6.73 20.55 -13.15
C ILE A 98 6.50 21.83 -13.96
N LYS A 99 6.05 21.71 -15.21
CA LYS A 99 5.75 22.82 -16.10
C LYS A 99 4.51 23.62 -15.67
N LYS A 100 3.60 23.02 -14.90
CA LYS A 100 2.35 23.63 -14.42
C LYS A 100 2.49 24.29 -13.05
N ILE A 101 3.38 23.78 -12.20
CA ILE A 101 3.48 24.20 -10.79
C ILE A 101 4.64 25.16 -10.49
N TYR A 102 5.65 25.23 -11.37
CA TYR A 102 6.78 26.17 -11.26
C TYR A 102 6.67 27.38 -12.20
N SER A 103 5.52 27.59 -12.85
CA SER A 103 5.29 28.74 -13.73
C SER A 103 4.60 29.91 -13.03
#